data_AF-A0A350RGX8-F1
#
_entry.id   AF-A0A350RGX8-F1
#
_cell.length_a   1.000
_cell.length_b   1.000
_cell.length_c   1.000
_cell.angle_alpha   90.00
_cell.angle_beta   90.00
_cell.angle_gamma   90.00
#
_symmetry.space_group_name_H-M   'P 1'
#
loop_
_entity.id
_entity.type
_entity.pdbx_description
1 polymer ?
#
loop_
_entity_poly.entity_id
_entity_poly.type
_entity_poly.pdbx_seq_one_letter_code
_entity_poly.pdbx_strand_id
1 'polypeptide(L)'
;MEFVSSTRSDNTDGRLQRSERSRQKILNAIVSLVEEGNLSPTAELVSRRAGVGLRTVFRHFDDMEALIAEMDLKVSEANAHLFEGVDRTGSLVERIRAVAE
;
A
#
# COMPACT_ATOMS: atom_id res chain seq x y z
N MET A 1 -2.70 -52.96 -6.64
CA MET A 1 -1.53 -52.08 -6.63
C MET A 1 -1.99 -50.74 -7.17
N GLU A 2 -2.56 -49.90 -6.30
CA GLU A 2 -3.16 -48.62 -6.70
C GLU A 2 -2.10 -47.51 -6.57
N PHE A 3 -1.76 -46.89 -7.70
CA PHE A 3 -0.99 -45.65 -7.72
C PHE A 3 -1.97 -44.48 -7.49
N VAL A 4 -1.97 -43.92 -6.29
CA VAL A 4 -2.61 -42.63 -6.02
C VAL A 4 -1.70 -41.54 -6.56
N SER A 5 -2.08 -40.99 -7.72
CA SER A 5 -1.52 -39.76 -8.27
C SER A 5 -2.12 -38.57 -7.53
N SER A 6 -1.36 -37.99 -6.60
CA SER A 6 -1.66 -36.70 -6.00
C SER A 6 -0.87 -35.61 -6.71
N THR A 7 -1.49 -34.93 -7.68
CA THR A 7 -0.99 -33.67 -8.23
C THR A 7 -2.15 -32.71 -8.43
N ARG A 8 -2.52 -31.93 -7.40
CA ARG A 8 -3.47 -30.83 -7.59
C ARG A 8 -3.43 -29.67 -6.59
N SER A 9 -2.32 -29.39 -5.90
CA SER A 9 -2.22 -28.23 -4.98
C SER A 9 -1.19 -27.14 -5.38
N ASP A 10 -0.08 -27.47 -6.04
CA ASP A 10 1.03 -26.50 -6.23
C ASP A 10 0.75 -25.38 -7.25
N ASN A 11 -0.14 -25.60 -8.21
CA ASN A 11 -0.43 -24.62 -9.27
C ASN A 11 -1.35 -23.47 -8.81
N THR A 12 -1.94 -23.60 -7.63
CA THR A 12 -2.84 -22.61 -7.01
C THR A 12 -2.05 -21.53 -6.29
N ASP A 13 -1.03 -21.93 -5.54
CA ASP A 13 -0.25 -21.03 -4.69
C ASP A 13 0.56 -20.02 -5.52
N GLY A 14 1.24 -20.48 -6.58
CA GLY A 14 2.02 -19.59 -7.44
C GLY A 14 1.19 -18.48 -8.12
N ARG A 15 -0.10 -18.71 -8.39
CA ARG A 15 -1.00 -17.69 -8.94
C ARG A 15 -1.38 -16.65 -7.88
N LEU A 16 -1.72 -17.09 -6.68
CA LEU A 16 -2.02 -16.20 -5.54
C LEU A 16 -0.79 -15.36 -5.19
N GLN A 17 0.38 -15.97 -5.12
CA GLN A 17 1.62 -15.26 -4.78
C GLN A 17 2.00 -14.20 -5.82
N ARG A 18 1.72 -14.43 -7.11
CA ARG A 18 1.91 -13.41 -8.17
C ARG A 18 0.90 -12.27 -8.07
N SER A 19 -0.34 -12.60 -7.73
CA SER A 19 -1.41 -11.62 -7.49
C SER A 19 -1.01 -10.68 -6.36
N GLU A 20 -0.59 -11.25 -5.22
CA GLU A 20 -0.19 -10.50 -4.04
C GLU A 20 1.05 -9.64 -4.28
N ARG A 21 2.06 -10.20 -4.97
CA ARG A 21 3.26 -9.43 -5.35
C ARG A 21 2.93 -8.23 -6.23
N SER A 22 1.94 -8.36 -7.13
CA SER A 22 1.51 -7.27 -7.99
C SER A 22 0.80 -6.19 -7.17
N ARG A 23 -0.09 -6.59 -6.26
CA ARG A 23 -0.76 -5.69 -5.32
C ARG A 23 0.24 -4.91 -4.47
N GLN A 24 1.24 -5.58 -3.88
CA GLN A 24 2.25 -4.91 -3.07
C GLN A 24 3.14 -3.95 -3.88
N LYS A 25 3.48 -4.27 -5.13
CA LYS A 25 4.21 -3.35 -6.02
C LYS A 25 3.43 -2.06 -6.27
N ILE A 26 2.12 -2.16 -6.46
CA ILE A 26 1.24 -1.01 -6.68
C ILE A 26 1.20 -0.13 -5.43
N LEU A 27 1.01 -0.71 -4.24
CA LEU A 27 1.02 0.03 -2.96
C LEU A 27 2.37 0.73 -2.71
N ASN A 28 3.47 0.02 -2.91
CA ASN A 28 4.80 0.62 -2.72
C ASN A 28 5.04 1.79 -3.68
N ALA A 29 4.54 1.67 -4.92
CA ALA A 29 4.68 2.71 -5.92
C ALA A 29 3.91 3.99 -5.55
N ILE A 30 2.68 3.89 -5.06
CA ILE A 30 1.93 5.09 -4.64
C ILE A 30 2.55 5.74 -3.40
N VAL A 31 2.98 4.96 -2.40
CA VAL A 31 3.71 5.49 -1.23
C VAL A 31 4.95 6.27 -1.66
N SER A 32 5.80 5.67 -2.53
CA SER A 32 7.02 6.34 -3.00
C SER A 32 6.73 7.64 -3.74
N LEU A 33 5.65 7.69 -4.53
CA LEU A 33 5.26 8.91 -5.25
C LEU A 33 4.84 10.02 -4.30
N VAL A 34 4.11 9.69 -3.24
CA VAL A 34 3.70 10.66 -2.22
C VAL A 34 4.90 11.15 -1.42
N GLU A 35 5.83 10.26 -1.04
CA GLU A 35 7.08 10.61 -0.38
C GLU A 35 7.97 11.54 -1.24
N GLU A 36 7.93 11.37 -2.56
CA GLU A 36 8.60 12.26 -3.53
C GLU A 36 7.90 13.62 -3.72
N GLY A 37 6.79 13.86 -3.01
CA GLY A 37 6.04 15.12 -3.06
C GLY A 37 4.90 15.16 -4.09
N ASN A 38 4.63 14.06 -4.79
CA ASN A 38 3.44 13.95 -5.63
C ASN A 38 2.23 13.53 -4.78
N LEU A 39 1.50 14.51 -4.26
CA LEU A 39 0.35 14.29 -3.38
C LEU A 39 -0.93 13.82 -4.09
N SER A 40 -0.94 13.84 -5.43
CA SER A 40 -2.08 13.33 -6.22
C SER A 40 -1.60 12.45 -7.38
N PRO A 41 -1.03 11.26 -7.10
CA PRO A 41 -0.56 10.36 -8.14
C PRO A 41 -1.72 9.85 -9.00
N THR A 42 -1.51 9.78 -10.32
CA THR A 42 -2.48 9.15 -11.23
C THR A 42 -2.26 7.64 -11.32
N ALA A 43 -3.32 6.88 -11.64
CA ALA A 43 -3.23 5.44 -11.87
C ALA A 43 -2.16 5.06 -12.89
N GLU A 44 -1.99 5.88 -13.94
CA GLU A 44 -0.99 5.69 -14.98
C GLU A 44 0.44 5.88 -14.45
N LEU A 45 0.67 6.88 -13.61
CA LEU A 45 1.97 7.11 -13.00
C LEU A 45 2.30 5.99 -12.01
N VAL A 46 1.34 5.58 -11.19
CA VAL A 46 1.49 4.43 -10.27
C VAL A 46 1.81 3.16 -11.05
N SER A 47 1.09 2.88 -12.15
CA SER A 47 1.33 1.67 -12.95
C SER A 47 2.73 1.66 -13.56
N ARG A 48 3.17 2.80 -14.09
CA ARG A 48 4.54 2.95 -14.62
C ARG A 48 5.59 2.73 -13.54
N ARG A 49 5.41 3.34 -12.36
CA ARG A 49 6.33 3.19 -11.21
C ARG A 49 6.39 1.76 -10.69
N ALA A 50 5.25 1.08 -10.62
CA ALA A 50 5.15 -0.32 -10.17
C ALA A 50 5.67 -1.34 -11.21
N GLY A 51 5.87 -0.93 -12.46
CA GLY A 51 6.24 -1.83 -13.55
C GLY A 51 5.12 -2.83 -13.90
N VAL A 52 3.87 -2.40 -13.80
CA VAL A 52 2.68 -3.21 -14.14
C VAL A 52 1.80 -2.47 -15.15
N GLY A 53 0.96 -3.21 -15.88
CA GLY A 53 -0.01 -2.57 -16.78
C GLY A 53 -1.13 -1.85 -16.02
N LEU A 54 -1.68 -0.78 -16.60
CA LEU A 54 -2.79 -0.01 -15.99
C LEU A 54 -4.00 -0.88 -15.62
N ARG A 55 -4.37 -1.85 -16.48
CA ARG A 55 -5.44 -2.83 -16.18
C ARG A 55 -5.14 -3.71 -14.96
N THR A 56 -3.86 -3.94 -14.64
CA THR A 56 -3.48 -4.69 -13.44
C THR A 56 -3.77 -3.86 -12.19
N VAL A 57 -3.56 -2.54 -12.22
CA VAL A 57 -3.94 -1.65 -11.11
C VAL A 57 -5.43 -1.79 -10.81
N PHE A 58 -6.28 -1.57 -11.82
CA PHE A 58 -7.74 -1.65 -11.68
C PHE A 58 -8.29 -3.07 -11.43
N ARG A 59 -7.46 -4.11 -11.54
CA ARG A 59 -7.84 -5.47 -11.12
C ARG A 59 -7.64 -5.68 -9.63
N HIS A 60 -6.71 -4.96 -9.02
CA HIS A 60 -6.38 -5.08 -7.60
C HIS A 60 -7.07 -4.01 -6.75
N PHE A 61 -7.46 -2.89 -7.35
CA PHE A 61 -8.09 -1.75 -6.69
C PHE A 61 -9.26 -1.28 -7.55
N ASP A 62 -10.43 -1.13 -6.94
CA ASP A 62 -11.66 -0.77 -7.66
C ASP A 62 -11.54 0.63 -8.29
N ASP A 63 -10.90 1.55 -7.56
CA ASP A 63 -10.60 2.89 -8.00
C ASP A 63 -9.35 3.46 -7.29
N MET A 64 -9.06 4.72 -7.58
CA MET A 64 -7.94 5.43 -6.94
C MET A 64 -8.21 5.75 -5.47
N GLU A 65 -9.46 5.95 -5.05
CA GLU A 65 -9.78 6.23 -3.64
C GLU A 65 -9.49 5.01 -2.78
N ALA A 66 -9.85 3.81 -3.25
CA ALA A 66 -9.54 2.54 -2.59
C ALA A 66 -8.02 2.34 -2.45
N LEU A 67 -7.25 2.64 -3.49
CA LEU A 67 -5.78 2.58 -3.44
C LEU A 67 -5.19 3.59 -2.46
N ILE A 68 -5.71 4.83 -2.46
CA ILE A 68 -5.26 5.89 -1.55
C ILE A 68 -5.61 5.56 -0.11
N ALA A 69 -6.82 5.05 0.16
CA ALA A 69 -7.24 4.68 1.50
C ALA A 69 -6.37 3.56 2.09
N GLU A 70 -6.01 2.56 1.28
CA GLU A 70 -5.13 1.49 1.73
C GLU A 70 -3.68 1.96 1.93
N MET A 71 -3.20 2.85 1.05
CA MET A 71 -1.92 3.53 1.26
C MET A 71 -1.93 4.33 2.56
N ASP A 72 -2.98 5.11 2.82
CA ASP A 72 -3.11 5.95 4.01
C ASP A 72 -3.12 5.12 5.29
N LEU A 73 -3.84 4.00 5.31
CA LEU A 73 -3.80 3.03 6.41
C LEU A 73 -2.38 2.52 6.66
N LYS A 74 -1.69 2.08 5.60
CA LYS A 74 -0.32 1.54 5.69
C LYS A 74 0.67 2.58 6.23
N VAL A 75 0.57 3.83 5.74
CA VAL A 75 1.43 4.94 6.18
C VAL A 75 1.11 5.33 7.62
N SER A 76 -0.18 5.40 7.97
CA SER A 76 -0.63 5.70 9.33
C SER A 76 -0.16 4.66 10.34
N GLU A 77 -0.25 3.36 10.00
CA GLU A 77 0.26 2.27 10.84
C GLU A 77 1.78 2.36 11.03
N ALA A 78 2.54 2.62 9.94
CA ALA A 78 3.98 2.78 10.02
C ALA A 78 4.40 3.98 10.90
N ASN A 79 3.61 5.04 10.87
CA ASN A 79 3.88 6.30 11.57
C ASN A 79 3.17 6.43 12.92
N ALA A 80 2.38 5.43 13.34
CA ALA A 80 1.55 5.51 14.55
C ALA A 80 2.38 5.90 15.80
N HIS A 81 3.60 5.38 15.88
CA HIS A 81 4.56 5.65 16.96
C HIS A 81 4.95 7.13 17.11
N LEU A 82 4.91 7.92 16.03
CA LEU A 82 5.20 9.37 16.07
C LEU A 82 4.14 10.15 16.87
N PHE A 83 2.95 9.58 17.05
CA PHE A 83 1.82 10.23 17.71
C PHE A 83 1.53 9.65 19.10
N GLU A 84 2.30 8.66 19.55
CA GLU A 84 2.22 8.12 20.90
C GLU A 84 2.82 9.11 21.90
N GLY A 85 2.13 9.33 23.03
CA GLY A 85 2.64 10.20 24.11
C GLY A 85 2.65 11.71 23.82
N VAL A 86 2.15 12.16 22.66
CA VAL A 86 2.01 13.59 22.36
C VAL A 86 1.11 14.25 23.40
N ASP A 87 1.67 15.21 24.14
CA ASP A 87 0.90 16.06 25.05
C ASP A 87 -0.05 16.94 24.23
N ARG A 88 -1.35 16.71 24.43
CA ARG A 88 -2.43 17.46 23.74
C ARG A 88 -2.98 18.60 24.59
N THR A 89 -2.35 18.89 25.73
CA THR A 89 -2.68 20.03 26.57
C THR A 89 -1.96 21.29 26.07
N GLY A 90 -2.34 22.45 26.62
CA GLY A 90 -1.81 23.73 26.20
C GLY A 90 -2.52 24.32 24.97
N SER A 91 -1.98 25.45 24.51
CA SER A 91 -2.44 26.18 23.33
C SER A 91 -2.18 25.41 22.03
N LEU A 92 -2.90 25.76 20.96
CA LEU A 92 -2.69 25.18 19.63
C LEU A 92 -1.22 25.29 19.17
N VAL A 93 -0.56 26.40 19.46
CA VAL A 93 0.84 26.65 19.07
C VAL A 93 1.79 25.70 19.79
N GLU A 94 1.59 25.49 21.10
CA GLU A 94 2.40 24.55 21.90
C GLU A 94 2.24 23.13 21.38
N ARG A 95 1.01 22.72 21.04
CA ARG A 95 0.72 21.41 20.47
C ARG A 95 1.34 21.20 19.08
N ILE A 96 1.32 22.21 18.21
CA ILE A 96 1.94 22.13 16.87
C ILE A 96 3.46 21.98 17.01
N ARG A 97 4.10 22.75 17.90
CA ARG A 97 5.55 22.66 18.13
C ARG A 97 5.98 21.29 18.64
N ALA A 98 5.22 20.72 19.57
CA ALA A 98 5.52 19.41 20.16
C ALA A 98 5.56 18.25 19.15
N VAL A 99 4.98 18.42 17.96
CA VAL A 99 4.99 17.41 16.87
C VAL A 99 6.02 17.73 15.78
N ALA A 100 6.55 18.96 15.75
CA ALA A 100 7.48 19.43 14.73
C ALA A 100 8.97 19.32 15.13
N GLU A 101 9.25 18.87 16.37
CA GLU A 101 10.59 18.58 16.92
C GLU A 101 10.79 17.07 17.05
#